data_AF-A0A2E0URH7-F1
#
_entry.id   AF-A0A2E0URH7-F1
#
_cell.length_a   1.000
_cell.length_b   1.000
_cell.length_c   1.000
_cell.angle_alpha   90.00
_cell.angle_beta   90.00
_cell.angle_gamma   90.00
#
_symmetry.space_group_name_H-M   'P 1'
#
loop_
_entity.id
_entity.type
_entity.pdbx_description
1 polymer ?
#
loop_
_entity_poly.entity_id
_entity_poly.type
_entity_poly.pdbx_seq_one_letter_code
_entity_poly.pdbx_strand_id
1 'polypeptide(L)'
;MKKSFRIFSVLLLMSMLLGLSSTAVFAEAEQPQKCPEFTVGISHGIDGTKLGLSQELPVLVEVYLGPNHKLFKTIPLSYKEMYTGVFPRGEYLIKFYSVELQAYVDQLQVGPVVFPGCVGVGIHARFRDGAPVTLVIVRDMYPEAN
;
A
#
# COMPACT_ATOMS: atom_id res chain seq x y z
N MET A 1 47.18 -49.23 -24.22
CA MET A 1 45.78 -48.94 -23.80
C MET A 1 45.53 -48.80 -22.29
N LYS A 2 46.49 -49.04 -21.37
CA LYS A 2 46.23 -48.92 -19.91
C LYS A 2 46.45 -47.51 -19.29
N LYS A 3 47.17 -46.60 -19.97
CA LYS A 3 47.47 -45.25 -19.45
C LYS A 3 46.38 -44.20 -19.73
N SER A 4 45.67 -44.33 -20.86
CA SER A 4 44.58 -43.41 -21.26
C SER A 4 43.30 -43.59 -20.44
N PHE A 5 43.05 -44.79 -19.91
CA PHE A 5 41.87 -45.08 -19.08
C PHE A 5 41.96 -44.45 -17.67
N ARG A 6 43.17 -44.31 -17.13
CA ARG A 6 43.38 -43.68 -15.80
C ARG A 6 43.15 -42.17 -15.81
N ILE A 7 43.48 -41.49 -16.92
CA ILE A 7 43.33 -40.04 -17.04
C ILE A 7 41.84 -39.65 -17.12
N PHE A 8 41.03 -40.43 -17.84
CA PHE A 8 39.59 -40.22 -17.92
C PHE A 8 38.89 -40.40 -16.56
N SER A 9 39.31 -41.38 -15.76
CA SER A 9 38.70 -41.63 -14.44
C SER A 9 39.01 -40.53 -13.41
N VAL A 10 40.18 -39.87 -13.51
CA VAL A 10 40.55 -38.75 -12.62
C VAL A 10 39.79 -37.47 -13.00
N LEU A 11 39.59 -37.22 -14.30
CA LEU A 11 38.79 -36.09 -14.80
C LEU A 11 37.32 -36.21 -14.39
N LEU A 12 36.76 -37.42 -14.41
CA LEU A 12 35.36 -37.68 -14.05
C LEU A 12 35.10 -37.55 -12.54
N LEU A 13 36.10 -37.88 -11.71
CA LEU A 13 36.04 -37.65 -10.26
C LEU A 13 36.16 -36.16 -9.89
N MET A 14 36.99 -35.39 -10.62
CA MET A 14 37.13 -33.95 -10.41
C MET A 14 35.88 -33.16 -10.80
N SER A 15 35.13 -33.59 -11.83
CA SER A 15 33.86 -32.93 -12.19
C SER A 15 32.75 -33.16 -11.18
N MET A 16 32.79 -34.25 -10.41
CA MET A 16 31.81 -34.50 -9.33
C MET A 16 32.05 -33.64 -8.08
N LEU A 17 33.28 -33.18 -7.84
CA LEU A 17 33.63 -32.36 -6.67
C LEU A 17 33.28 -30.87 -6.84
N LEU A 18 33.07 -30.40 -8.08
CA LEU A 18 32.78 -28.98 -8.37
C LEU A 18 31.27 -28.68 -8.56
N GLY A 19 30.39 -29.67 -8.42
CA GLY A 19 28.95 -29.54 -8.66
C GLY A 19 28.09 -29.10 -7.47
N LEU A 20 28.68 -28.77 -6.32
CA LEU A 20 27.95 -28.53 -5.06
C LEU A 20 28.25 -27.18 -4.40
N SER A 21 28.59 -26.14 -5.17
CA SER A 21 28.46 -24.76 -4.67
C SER A 21 27.06 -24.22 -4.97
N SER A 22 26.03 -24.87 -4.42
CA SER A 22 24.75 -24.18 -4.25
C SER A 22 24.99 -23.08 -3.23
N THR A 23 25.31 -21.87 -3.70
CA THR A 23 25.16 -20.67 -2.89
C THR A 23 23.70 -20.65 -2.49
N ALA A 24 23.42 -21.11 -1.27
CA ALA A 24 22.13 -20.91 -0.64
C ALA A 24 21.96 -19.40 -0.56
N VAL A 25 21.23 -18.84 -1.53
CA VAL A 25 20.62 -17.53 -1.38
C VAL A 25 19.60 -17.74 -0.29
N PHE A 26 20.02 -17.50 0.95
CA PHE A 26 19.10 -17.34 2.05
C PHE A 26 18.24 -16.15 1.64
N ALA A 27 17.04 -16.45 1.11
CA ALA A 27 15.96 -15.50 1.12
C ALA A 27 15.81 -15.12 2.59
N GLU A 28 16.30 -13.93 2.93
CA GLU A 28 16.20 -13.35 4.24
C GLU A 28 14.71 -13.25 4.52
N ALA A 29 14.19 -14.23 5.26
CA ALA A 29 12.80 -14.26 5.64
C ALA A 29 12.58 -13.00 6.47
N GLU A 30 11.91 -12.01 5.89
CA GLU A 30 11.49 -10.80 6.60
C GLU A 30 10.95 -11.23 7.96
N GLN A 31 11.50 -10.66 9.04
CA GLN A 31 11.09 -11.01 10.39
C GLN A 31 9.56 -11.01 10.49
N PRO A 32 8.95 -11.95 11.25
CA PRO A 32 7.50 -12.01 11.39
C PRO A 32 6.98 -10.67 11.90
N GLN A 33 6.52 -9.85 10.97
CA GLN A 33 6.00 -8.52 11.25
C GLN A 33 4.74 -8.69 12.09
N LYS A 34 4.81 -8.22 13.33
CA LYS A 34 3.84 -8.48 14.41
C LYS A 34 2.42 -8.01 14.13
N CYS A 35 2.21 -7.08 13.17
CA CYS A 35 0.86 -6.65 12.78
C CYS A 35 0.68 -6.74 11.26
N PRO A 36 -0.27 -7.55 10.77
CA PRO A 36 -0.61 -7.61 9.35
C PRO A 36 -1.50 -6.44 8.91
N GLU A 37 -2.04 -5.64 9.83
CA GLU A 37 -3.09 -4.65 9.56
C GLU A 37 -2.82 -3.29 10.23
N PHE A 38 -3.52 -2.27 9.75
CA PHE A 38 -3.56 -0.91 10.27
C PHE A 38 -5.02 -0.42 10.39
N THR A 39 -5.29 0.54 11.28
CA THR A 39 -6.62 1.17 11.38
C THR A 39 -6.67 2.39 10.47
N VAL A 40 -7.80 2.60 9.80
CA VAL A 40 -7.98 3.71 8.87
C VAL A 40 -9.24 4.52 9.22
N GLY A 41 -9.13 5.83 9.14
CA GLY A 41 -10.25 6.77 9.19
C GLY A 41 -10.23 7.65 7.94
N ILE A 42 -11.24 7.57 7.10
CA ILE A 42 -11.38 8.38 5.87
C ILE A 42 -12.55 9.32 6.08
N SER A 43 -12.32 10.62 5.99
CA SER A 43 -13.36 11.64 6.22
C SER A 43 -13.49 12.60 5.04
N HIS A 44 -14.73 13.02 4.80
CA HIS A 44 -15.09 14.00 3.79
C HIS A 44 -15.55 15.31 4.45
N GLY A 45 -14.68 16.31 4.48
CA GLY A 45 -14.91 17.63 5.07
C GLY A 45 -15.06 18.76 4.05
N ILE A 46 -15.41 18.46 2.80
CA ILE A 46 -15.54 19.44 1.73
C ILE A 46 -17.01 19.80 1.59
N ASP A 47 -17.33 21.06 1.83
CA ASP A 47 -18.66 21.61 1.55
C ASP A 47 -18.73 21.98 0.06
N GLY A 48 -19.55 21.27 -0.72
CA GLY A 48 -19.63 21.47 -2.16
C GLY A 48 -20.17 22.85 -2.59
N THR A 49 -20.82 23.59 -1.69
CA THR A 49 -21.28 24.97 -1.99
C THR A 49 -20.12 25.90 -2.34
N LYS A 50 -18.92 25.64 -1.79
CA LYS A 50 -17.69 26.38 -2.12
C LYS A 50 -17.17 26.14 -3.54
N LEU A 51 -17.70 25.12 -4.21
CA LEU A 51 -17.41 24.76 -5.59
C LEU A 51 -18.60 25.03 -6.53
N GLY A 52 -19.69 25.61 -6.02
CA GLY A 52 -20.94 25.77 -6.77
C GLY A 52 -21.73 24.47 -6.97
N LEU A 53 -21.51 23.48 -6.11
CA LEU A 53 -22.18 22.16 -6.13
C LEU A 53 -23.15 22.02 -4.95
N SER A 54 -23.80 20.86 -4.81
CA SER A 54 -24.63 20.59 -3.63
C SER A 54 -23.79 20.61 -2.35
N GLN A 55 -24.42 20.96 -1.22
CA GLN A 55 -23.73 20.97 0.07
C GLN A 55 -23.23 19.57 0.46
N GLU A 56 -24.01 18.53 0.15
CA GLU A 56 -23.68 17.15 0.51
C GLU A 56 -22.46 16.63 -0.24
N LEU A 57 -22.24 17.09 -1.48
CA LEU A 57 -21.16 16.69 -2.38
C LEU A 57 -20.82 15.19 -2.27
N PRO A 58 -21.68 14.29 -2.78
CA PRO A 58 -21.45 12.87 -2.68
C PRO A 58 -20.16 12.48 -3.42
N VAL A 59 -19.28 11.77 -2.71
CA VAL A 59 -18.03 11.24 -3.25
C VAL A 59 -17.96 9.72 -3.09
N LEU A 60 -17.33 9.07 -4.05
CA LEU A 60 -16.91 7.67 -3.96
C LEU A 60 -15.41 7.64 -3.73
N VAL A 61 -15.00 7.16 -2.55
CA VAL A 61 -13.59 6.92 -2.25
C VAL A 61 -13.24 5.52 -2.71
N GLU A 62 -12.43 5.44 -3.76
CA GLU A 62 -11.93 4.19 -4.30
C GLU A 62 -10.54 3.91 -3.73
N VAL A 63 -10.43 2.80 -3.02
CA VAL A 63 -9.21 2.32 -2.39
C VAL A 63 -8.67 1.18 -3.24
N TYR A 64 -7.45 1.34 -3.74
CA TYR A 64 -6.72 0.37 -4.53
C TYR A 64 -5.56 -0.19 -3.69
N LEU A 65 -5.32 -1.50 -3.77
CA LEU A 65 -4.32 -2.22 -2.98
C LEU A 65 -3.33 -2.98 -3.88
N GLY A 66 -2.06 -2.96 -3.46
CA GLY A 66 -0.96 -3.71 -4.03
C GLY A 66 -0.33 -3.05 -5.26
N PRO A 67 0.76 -3.62 -5.78
CA PRO A 67 1.57 -3.01 -6.85
C PRO A 67 0.81 -2.85 -8.18
N ASN A 68 -0.26 -3.62 -8.36
CA ASN A 68 -1.12 -3.54 -9.54
C ASN A 68 -2.31 -2.59 -9.35
N HIS A 69 -2.40 -1.90 -8.21
CA HIS A 69 -3.53 -1.05 -7.84
C HIS A 69 -4.88 -1.72 -8.13
N LYS A 70 -5.10 -2.92 -7.57
CA LYS A 70 -6.39 -3.60 -7.73
C LYS A 70 -7.42 -2.91 -6.85
N LEU A 71 -8.60 -2.61 -7.39
CA LEU A 71 -9.70 -2.06 -6.59
C LEU A 71 -9.98 -3.00 -5.42
N PHE A 72 -9.80 -2.47 -4.21
CA PHE A 72 -9.96 -3.18 -2.96
C PHE A 72 -11.29 -2.83 -2.30
N LYS A 73 -11.66 -1.55 -2.29
CA LYS A 73 -12.89 -1.08 -1.67
C LYS A 73 -13.39 0.22 -2.30
N THR A 74 -14.71 0.38 -2.36
CA THR A 74 -15.38 1.64 -2.68
C THR A 74 -16.21 2.07 -1.49
N ILE A 75 -16.04 3.32 -1.06
CA ILE A 75 -16.66 3.87 0.14
C ILE A 75 -17.44 5.12 -0.26
N PRO A 76 -18.79 5.10 -0.23
CA PRO A 76 -19.56 6.31 -0.41
C PRO A 76 -19.43 7.18 0.83
N LEU A 77 -19.17 8.48 0.64
CA LEU A 77 -19.17 9.48 1.70
C LEU A 77 -19.88 10.75 1.22
N SER A 78 -20.60 11.39 2.13
CA SER A 78 -21.15 12.73 1.99
C SER A 78 -20.50 13.71 2.98
N TYR A 79 -20.77 14.99 2.84
CA TYR A 79 -20.15 16.04 3.66
C TYR A 79 -20.33 15.78 5.17
N LYS A 80 -19.21 15.86 5.89
CA LYS A 80 -19.02 15.55 7.32
C LYS A 80 -19.10 14.07 7.68
N GLU A 81 -19.23 13.17 6.72
CA GLU A 81 -19.18 11.74 6.99
C GLU A 81 -17.74 11.24 7.13
N MET A 82 -17.62 10.13 7.86
CA MET A 82 -16.38 9.44 8.08
C MET A 82 -16.59 7.94 8.02
N TYR A 83 -15.72 7.26 7.30
CA TYR A 83 -15.55 5.82 7.35
C TYR A 83 -14.40 5.46 8.28
N THR A 84 -14.61 4.46 9.14
CA THR A 84 -13.57 3.83 9.95
C THR A 84 -13.47 2.35 9.62
N GLY A 85 -12.25 1.82 9.53
CA GLY A 85 -12.03 0.42 9.21
C GLY A 85 -10.64 -0.08 9.59
N VAL A 86 -10.39 -1.32 9.21
CA VAL A 86 -9.10 -2.00 9.36
C VAL A 86 -8.71 -2.54 8.00
N PHE A 87 -7.50 -2.19 7.55
CA PHE A 87 -6.96 -2.54 6.24
C PHE A 87 -5.65 -3.33 6.40
N PRO A 88 -5.34 -4.27 5.50
CA PRO A 88 -4.06 -4.98 5.52
C PRO A 88 -2.91 -4.00 5.23
N ARG A 89 -1.72 -4.27 5.75
CA ARG A 89 -0.51 -3.53 5.34
C ARG A 89 -0.29 -3.68 3.83
N GLY A 90 0.31 -2.67 3.21
CA GLY A 90 0.66 -2.74 1.80
C GLY A 90 0.72 -1.38 1.11
N GLU A 91 0.88 -1.43 -0.20
CA GLU A 91 0.83 -0.25 -1.07
C GLU A 91 -0.61 0.11 -1.42
N TYR A 92 -0.94 1.39 -1.26
CA TYR A 92 -2.27 1.93 -1.47
C TYR A 92 -2.25 3.10 -2.44
N LEU A 93 -3.27 3.14 -3.30
CA LEU A 93 -3.67 4.31 -4.07
C LEU A 93 -5.12 4.59 -3.73
N ILE A 94 -5.44 5.82 -3.32
CA ILE A 94 -6.77 6.20 -2.87
C ILE A 94 -7.22 7.39 -3.70
N LYS A 95 -8.36 7.25 -4.38
CA LYS A 95 -8.90 8.27 -5.28
C LYS A 95 -10.28 8.69 -4.81
N PHE A 96 -10.60 9.96 -5.02
CA PHE A 96 -11.91 10.54 -4.70
C PHE A 96 -12.60 10.89 -6.01
N TYR A 97 -13.70 10.19 -6.30
CA TYR A 97 -14.58 10.47 -7.44
C TYR A 97 -15.76 11.31 -6.96
N SER A 98 -15.97 12.49 -7.54
CA SER A 98 -17.16 13.30 -7.26
C SER A 98 -18.30 12.83 -8.16
N VAL A 99 -19.41 12.43 -7.54
CA VAL A 99 -20.60 11.97 -8.28
C VAL A 99 -21.25 13.14 -9.03
N GLU A 100 -21.24 14.35 -8.48
CA GLU A 100 -21.79 15.52 -9.17
C GLU A 100 -20.92 16.00 -10.33
N LEU A 101 -19.59 16.05 -10.14
CA LEU A 101 -18.68 16.47 -11.21
C LEU A 101 -18.43 15.38 -12.25
N GLN A 102 -18.83 14.13 -11.97
CA GLN A 102 -18.54 12.95 -12.79
C GLN A 102 -17.04 12.83 -13.13
N ALA A 103 -16.19 13.14 -12.15
CA ALA A 103 -14.75 13.22 -12.33
C ALA A 103 -13.99 12.90 -11.04
N TYR A 104 -12.76 12.42 -11.19
CA TYR A 104 -11.81 12.34 -10.08
C TYR A 104 -11.29 13.73 -9.74
N VAL A 105 -11.12 13.97 -8.44
CA VAL A 105 -10.51 15.20 -7.93
C VAL A 105 -9.04 14.91 -7.63
N ASP A 106 -8.16 15.23 -8.58
CA ASP A 106 -6.73 14.87 -8.53
C ASP A 106 -6.04 15.34 -7.24
N GLN A 107 -6.41 16.53 -6.73
CA GLN A 107 -5.83 17.08 -5.49
C GLN A 107 -6.19 16.29 -4.23
N LEU A 108 -7.21 15.44 -4.30
CA LEU A 108 -7.65 14.60 -3.19
C LEU A 108 -7.04 13.20 -3.23
N GLN A 109 -6.32 12.85 -4.29
CA GLN A 109 -5.68 11.56 -4.42
C GLN A 109 -4.57 11.38 -3.37
N VAL A 110 -4.48 10.18 -2.81
CA VAL A 110 -3.38 9.76 -1.92
C VAL A 110 -2.67 8.57 -2.52
N GLY A 111 -1.35 8.65 -2.59
CA GLY A 111 -0.49 7.57 -3.04
C GLY A 111 -0.15 7.60 -4.54
N PRO A 112 0.63 6.61 -5.01
CA PRO A 112 0.96 5.36 -4.33
C PRO A 112 1.76 5.54 -3.02
N VAL A 113 1.34 4.86 -1.94
CA VAL A 113 1.99 4.95 -0.61
C VAL A 113 1.91 3.63 0.12
N VAL A 114 2.99 3.24 0.80
CA VAL A 114 3.00 2.02 1.63
C VAL A 114 2.59 2.38 3.05
N PHE A 115 1.50 1.78 3.53
CA PHE A 115 1.12 1.83 4.94
C PHE A 115 1.63 0.57 5.65
N PRO A 116 2.49 0.72 6.68
CA PRO A 116 2.91 -0.40 7.50
C PRO A 116 1.73 -0.92 8.35
N GLY A 117 1.89 -2.11 8.94
CA GLY A 117 0.98 -2.54 10.01
C GLY A 117 1.22 -1.75 11.31
N CYS A 118 0.35 -1.96 12.31
CA CYS A 118 0.45 -1.35 13.65
C CYS A 118 0.30 0.19 13.71
N VAL A 119 -0.20 0.85 12.66
CA VAL A 119 -0.41 2.30 12.64
C VAL A 119 -1.90 2.66 12.53
N GLY A 120 -2.25 3.84 12.99
CA GLY A 120 -3.51 4.50 12.71
C GLY A 120 -3.32 5.54 11.60
N VAL A 121 -4.12 5.43 10.54
CA VAL A 121 -4.05 6.31 9.37
C VAL A 121 -5.34 7.13 9.26
N GLY A 122 -5.22 8.45 9.43
CA GLY A 122 -6.30 9.41 9.18
C GLY A 122 -6.15 10.05 7.80
N ILE A 123 -7.16 9.95 6.96
CA ILE A 123 -7.23 10.54 5.61
C ILE A 123 -8.37 11.55 5.61
N HIS A 124 -8.03 12.83 5.50
CA HIS A 124 -8.99 13.92 5.68
C HIS A 124 -9.04 14.79 4.42
N ALA A 125 -10.11 14.64 3.62
CA ALA A 125 -10.39 15.54 2.52
C ALA A 125 -11.02 16.83 3.07
N ARG A 126 -10.43 17.99 2.81
CA ARG A 126 -10.90 19.29 3.34
C ARG A 126 -10.45 20.45 2.46
N PHE A 127 -11.01 21.63 2.67
CA PHE A 127 -10.46 22.85 2.09
C PHE A 127 -9.25 23.36 2.89
N ARG A 128 -8.22 23.79 2.17
CA ARG A 128 -7.10 24.57 2.70
C ARG A 128 -6.78 25.66 1.70
N ASP A 129 -6.74 26.91 2.15
CA ASP A 129 -6.40 28.07 1.32
C ASP A 129 -7.24 28.17 0.03
N GLY A 130 -8.53 27.82 0.12
CA GLY A 130 -9.47 27.85 -1.00
C GLY A 130 -9.43 26.64 -1.94
N ALA A 131 -8.50 25.71 -1.76
CA ALA A 131 -8.38 24.51 -2.58
C ALA A 131 -8.74 23.22 -1.80
N PRO A 132 -9.33 22.21 -2.46
CA PRO A 132 -9.50 20.89 -1.86
C PRO A 132 -8.13 20.23 -1.71
N VAL A 133 -7.86 19.69 -0.51
CA VAL A 133 -6.62 18.98 -0.19
C VAL A 133 -6.94 17.74 0.64
N THR A 134 -6.11 16.70 0.49
CA THR A 134 -6.12 15.56 1.40
C THR A 134 -4.97 15.66 2.39
N LEU A 135 -5.30 15.63 3.68
CA LEU A 135 -4.32 15.49 4.75
C LEU A 135 -4.25 14.02 5.19
N VAL A 136 -3.05 13.46 5.14
CA VAL A 136 -2.76 12.12 5.67
C VAL A 136 -2.02 12.26 6.99
N ILE A 137 -2.56 11.68 8.06
CA ILE A 137 -1.94 11.61 9.39
C ILE A 137 -1.66 10.13 9.67
N VAL A 138 -0.41 9.80 9.95
CA VAL A 138 -0.01 8.44 10.39
C VAL A 138 0.44 8.54 11.85
N ARG A 139 -0.08 7.66 12.70
CA ARG A 139 0.28 7.57 14.12
C ARG A 139 0.61 6.13 14.48
N ASP A 140 1.69 5.92 15.21
CA ASP A 140 1.99 4.60 15.76
C ASP A 140 0.97 4.25 16.84
N MET A 141 0.40 3.04 16.77
CA MET A 141 -0.54 2.58 17.81
C MET A 141 0.17 1.96 19.01
N TYR A 142 1.44 1.57 18.86
CA TYR A 142 2.32 1.11 19.93
C TYR A 142 3.56 2.00 19.94
N PRO A 143 3.56 3.13 20.67
CA PRO A 143 4.79 3.88 20.86
C PRO A 143 5.81 2.94 21.51
N GLU A 144 6.99 2.81 20.92
CA GLU A 144 8.06 2.05 21.56
C GLU A 144 8.25 2.60 22.98
N ALA A 145 8.23 1.70 23.98
CA ALA A 145 8.48 2.07 25.35
C ALA A 145 9.95 2.51 25.44
N ASN A 146 10.17 3.83 25.41
CA ASN A 146 11.47 4.44 25.65
C ASN A 146 11.97 4.15 27.07
#